data_AF-A0A937ZA81-F1
#
_entry.id   AF-A0A937ZA81-F1
#
_cell.length_a   1.000
_cell.length_b   1.000
_cell.length_c   1.000
_cell.angle_alpha   90.00
_cell.angle_beta   90.00
_cell.angle_gamma   90.00
#
_symmetry.space_group_name_H-M   'P 1'
#
loop_
_entity.id
_entity.type
_entity.pdbx_description
1 polymer ?
#
loop_
_entity_poly.entity_id
_entity_poly.type
_entity_poly.pdbx_seq_one_letter_code
_entity_poly.pdbx_strand_id
1 'polypeptide(L)'
;MQAFIQHEATAGFILVAAAALAMLAYNLPGLQDLYDHILGLPIAVSAGGFGLAKPLLLWVNDGLMAIFFFLVGLELKREFLEGTLSSRDQIILPGLAALGGMAMPALIFVLLNRDAPANLAGWAIPAATDIAFALAALSLLGNRIPTSAKVFLLTLATLDDLGAIIIIAAFYTASLSLPALVLATLTIATL
;
A
#
# COMPACT_ATOMS: atom_id res chain seq x y z
N MET A 1 -17.44 2.02 17.61
CA MET A 1 -16.48 3.05 17.15
C MET A 1 -15.27 3.19 18.07
N GLN A 2 -15.41 3.47 19.37
CA GLN A 2 -14.23 3.64 20.26
C GLN A 2 -13.32 2.40 20.37
N ALA A 3 -13.89 1.19 20.44
CA ALA A 3 -13.10 -0.05 20.45
C ALA A 3 -12.33 -0.28 19.13
N PHE A 4 -12.94 0.03 17.99
CA PHE A 4 -12.32 -0.08 16.66
C PHE A 4 -11.12 0.88 16.51
N ILE A 5 -11.27 2.13 16.97
CA ILE A 5 -10.19 3.14 16.95
C ILE A 5 -9.05 2.78 17.92
N GLN A 6 -9.33 2.14 19.06
CA GLN A 6 -8.26 1.64 19.95
C GLN A 6 -7.48 0.48 19.33
N HIS A 7 -8.15 -0.38 18.55
CA HIS A 7 -7.47 -1.44 17.79
C HIS A 7 -6.58 -0.86 16.68
N GLU A 8 -7.04 0.16 15.95
CA GLU A 8 -6.24 0.84 14.92
C GLU A 8 -4.99 1.54 15.49
N ALA A 9 -5.13 2.25 16.61
CA ALA A 9 -4.00 2.87 17.30
C ALA A 9 -2.95 1.83 17.73
N THR A 10 -3.41 0.67 18.21
CA THR A 10 -2.53 -0.44 18.62
C THR A 10 -1.75 -1.01 17.44
N ALA A 11 -2.41 -1.19 16.29
CA ALA A 11 -1.77 -1.62 15.04
C ALA A 11 -0.66 -0.64 14.62
N GLY A 12 -0.92 0.66 14.76
CA GLY A 12 0.04 1.72 14.55
C GLY A 12 1.32 1.61 15.38
N PHE A 13 1.19 1.34 16.68
CA PHE A 13 2.35 1.14 17.55
C PHE A 13 3.14 -0.12 17.18
N ILE A 14 2.44 -1.20 16.82
CA ILE A 14 3.08 -2.44 16.37
C ILE A 14 3.88 -2.19 15.09
N LEU A 15 3.35 -1.40 14.15
CA LEU A 15 4.04 -1.02 12.92
C LEU A 15 5.35 -0.26 13.22
N VAL A 16 5.29 0.76 14.09
CA VAL A 16 6.48 1.54 14.48
C VAL A 16 7.51 0.67 15.19
N ALA A 17 7.07 -0.23 16.07
CA ALA A 17 7.95 -1.18 16.73
C ALA A 17 8.61 -2.14 15.73
N ALA A 18 7.86 -2.66 14.76
CA ALA A 18 8.40 -3.52 13.71
C ALA A 18 9.42 -2.79 12.83
N ALA A 19 9.15 -1.54 12.44
CA ALA A 19 10.09 -0.71 11.69
C ALA A 19 11.37 -0.42 12.48
N ALA A 20 11.24 -0.11 13.78
CA ALA A 20 12.39 0.09 14.67
C ALA A 20 13.22 -1.19 14.81
N LEU A 21 12.58 -2.35 14.99
CA LEU A 21 13.26 -3.64 15.03
C LEU A 21 13.95 -3.98 13.72
N ALA A 22 13.33 -3.69 12.57
CA ALA A 22 13.96 -3.88 11.26
C ALA A 22 15.20 -2.99 11.10
N MET A 23 15.11 -1.70 11.48
CA MET A 23 16.27 -0.81 11.47
C MET A 23 17.37 -1.29 12.41
N LEU A 24 17.03 -1.74 13.62
CA LEU A 24 18.01 -2.30 14.55
C LEU A 24 18.68 -3.55 13.96
N ALA A 25 17.88 -4.51 13.46
CA ALA A 25 18.40 -5.73 12.85
C ALA A 25 19.37 -5.44 11.69
N TYR A 26 19.07 -4.43 10.86
CA TYR A 26 19.92 -4.07 9.72
C TYR A 26 21.20 -3.32 10.11
N ASN A 27 21.17 -2.52 11.19
CA ASN A 27 22.32 -1.69 11.61
C ASN A 27 23.20 -2.34 12.68
N LEU A 28 22.74 -3.42 13.32
CA LEU A 28 23.54 -4.12 14.33
C LEU A 28 24.68 -4.95 13.68
N PRO A 29 25.94 -4.81 14.15
CA PRO A 29 27.06 -5.59 13.64
C PRO A 29 26.80 -7.10 13.77
N GLY A 30 27.01 -7.83 12.68
CA GLY A 30 26.83 -9.30 12.64
C GLY A 30 25.41 -9.77 12.35
N LEU A 31 24.39 -8.89 12.36
CA LEU A 31 23.02 -9.24 11.96
C LEU A 31 22.71 -8.85 10.51
N GLN A 32 23.41 -7.87 9.94
CA GLN A 32 23.17 -7.39 8.58
C GLN A 32 23.28 -8.52 7.53
N ASP A 33 24.37 -9.28 7.56
CA ASP A 33 24.58 -10.38 6.60
C ASP A 33 23.49 -11.45 6.71
N LEU A 34 23.04 -11.75 7.94
CA LEU A 34 21.96 -12.69 8.19
C LEU A 34 20.63 -12.15 7.65
N TYR A 35 20.35 -10.87 7.86
CA TYR A 35 19.15 -10.19 7.38
C TYR A 35 19.09 -10.20 5.84
N ASP A 36 20.17 -9.78 5.18
CA ASP A 36 20.28 -9.77 3.72
C ASP A 36 20.23 -11.20 3.14
N HIS A 37 20.86 -12.18 3.82
CA HIS A 37 20.79 -13.57 3.39
C HIS A 37 19.36 -14.10 3.45
N ILE A 38 18.65 -13.88 4.57
CA ILE A 38 17.25 -14.34 4.74
C ILE A 38 16.36 -13.70 3.67
N LEU A 39 16.41 -12.38 3.50
CA LEU A 39 15.57 -11.69 2.50
C LEU A 39 15.91 -12.09 1.06
N GLY A 40 17.19 -12.38 0.81
CA GLY A 40 17.71 -12.84 -0.47
C GLY A 40 17.49 -14.33 -0.76
N LEU A 41 16.99 -15.13 0.19
CA LEU A 41 16.84 -16.58 0.02
C LEU A 41 16.02 -16.89 -1.25
N PRO A 42 16.59 -17.59 -2.25
CA PRO A 42 15.88 -17.90 -3.47
C PRO A 42 14.85 -19.01 -3.19
N ILE A 43 13.57 -18.68 -3.27
CA ILE A 43 12.48 -19.63 -3.10
C ILE A 43 11.85 -19.88 -4.47
N ALA A 44 11.87 -21.15 -4.88
CA ALA A 44 11.29 -21.60 -6.13
C ALA A 44 10.14 -22.58 -5.84
N VAL A 45 8.97 -22.27 -6.39
CA VAL A 45 7.81 -23.18 -6.41
C VAL A 45 7.59 -23.60 -7.86
N SER A 46 7.60 -24.90 -8.12
CA SER A 46 7.38 -25.43 -9.46
C SER A 46 6.43 -26.61 -9.45
N ALA A 47 5.57 -26.69 -10.47
CA ALA A 47 4.62 -27.76 -10.69
C ALA A 47 4.42 -27.97 -12.20
N GLY A 48 4.60 -29.20 -12.68
CA GLY A 48 4.25 -29.58 -14.05
C GLY A 48 4.92 -28.76 -15.16
N GLY A 49 6.18 -28.34 -14.98
CA GLY A 49 6.94 -27.55 -15.97
C GLY A 49 6.75 -26.03 -15.85
N PHE A 50 5.83 -25.56 -15.02
CA PHE A 50 5.71 -24.15 -14.64
C PHE A 50 6.42 -23.93 -13.31
N GLY A 51 7.19 -22.85 -13.21
CA GLY A 51 7.92 -22.52 -11.99
C GLY A 51 8.07 -21.02 -11.80
N LEU A 52 7.93 -20.57 -10.56
CA LEU A 52 8.19 -19.21 -10.14
C LEU A 52 9.34 -19.24 -9.15
N ALA A 53 10.44 -18.57 -9.48
CA ALA A 53 11.59 -18.41 -8.59
C ALA A 53 11.78 -16.93 -8.29
N LYS A 54 11.69 -16.57 -7.01
CA LYS A 54 11.89 -15.21 -6.54
C LYS A 54 12.57 -15.22 -5.17
N PRO A 55 13.34 -14.19 -4.81
CA PRO A 55 13.83 -14.02 -3.44
C PRO A 55 12.68 -13.99 -2.44
N LEU A 56 12.94 -14.43 -1.20
CA LEU A 56 11.95 -14.45 -0.11
C LEU A 56 11.28 -13.08 0.06
N LEU A 57 12.04 -11.98 -0.05
CA LEU A 57 11.51 -10.62 0.03
C LEU A 57 10.35 -10.38 -0.95
N LEU A 58 10.47 -10.83 -2.21
CA LEU A 58 9.42 -10.64 -3.20
C LEU A 58 8.20 -11.53 -2.94
N TRP A 59 8.40 -12.75 -2.42
CA TRP A 59 7.29 -13.61 -2.00
C TRP A 59 6.50 -13.00 -0.85
N VAL A 60 7.21 -12.44 0.14
CA VAL A 60 6.59 -11.77 1.29
C VAL A 60 5.85 -10.52 0.83
N ASN A 61 6.47 -9.69 -0.02
CA ASN A 61 5.83 -8.49 -0.55
C ASN A 61 4.58 -8.83 -1.37
N ASP A 62 4.68 -9.72 -2.36
CA ASP A 62 3.56 -10.11 -3.22
C ASP A 62 2.40 -10.71 -2.37
N GLY A 63 2.73 -11.58 -1.40
CA GLY A 63 1.75 -12.25 -0.54
C GLY A 63 1.06 -11.32 0.46
N LEU A 64 1.83 -10.54 1.24
CA LEU A 64 1.26 -9.62 2.22
C LEU A 64 0.49 -8.49 1.55
N MET A 65 0.98 -7.96 0.42
CA MET A 65 0.29 -6.92 -0.33
C MET A 65 -1.00 -7.44 -0.96
N ALA A 66 -1.05 -8.69 -1.43
CA ALA A 66 -2.29 -9.30 -1.91
C ALA A 66 -3.36 -9.36 -0.82
N ILE A 67 -2.99 -9.77 0.41
CA ILE A 67 -3.91 -9.80 1.55
C ILE A 67 -4.36 -8.38 1.93
N PHE A 68 -3.42 -7.44 1.99
CA PHE A 68 -3.68 -6.03 2.32
C PHE A 68 -4.67 -5.41 1.33
N PHE A 69 -4.41 -5.50 0.02
CA PHE A 69 -5.29 -4.93 -1.01
C PHE A 69 -6.61 -5.68 -1.15
N PHE A 70 -6.68 -6.96 -0.80
CA PHE A 70 -7.95 -7.66 -0.69
C PHE A 70 -8.84 -7.04 0.40
N LEU A 71 -8.27 -6.78 1.58
CA LEU A 71 -8.99 -6.12 2.68
C LEU A 71 -9.39 -4.69 2.30
N VAL A 72 -8.48 -3.91 1.70
CA VAL A 72 -8.78 -2.57 1.18
C VAL A 72 -9.89 -2.62 0.13
N GLY A 73 -9.89 -3.62 -0.76
CA GLY A 73 -10.93 -3.81 -1.77
C GLY A 73 -12.31 -4.13 -1.15
N LEU A 74 -12.35 -4.94 -0.09
CA LEU A 74 -13.58 -5.19 0.67
C LEU A 74 -14.09 -3.94 1.39
N GLU A 75 -13.19 -3.18 2.00
CA GLU A 75 -13.53 -1.92 2.68
C GLU A 75 -14.06 -0.89 1.69
N LEU A 76 -13.40 -0.74 0.54
CA LEU A 76 -13.85 0.14 -0.54
C LEU A 76 -15.24 -0.27 -1.05
N LYS A 77 -15.48 -1.57 -1.25
CA LYS A 77 -16.79 -2.07 -1.64
C LYS A 77 -17.85 -1.72 -0.60
N ARG A 78 -17.54 -1.87 0.70
CA ARG A 78 -18.46 -1.51 1.79
C ARG A 78 -18.78 -0.02 1.77
N GLU A 79 -17.77 0.85 1.66
CA GLU A 79 -18.00 2.29 1.66
C GLU A 79 -18.74 2.78 0.41
N PHE A 80 -18.58 2.10 -0.72
CA PHE A 80 -19.32 2.39 -1.94
C PHE A 80 -20.81 2.03 -1.83
N LEU A 81 -21.13 0.94 -1.13
CA LEU A 81 -22.50 0.45 -0.99
C LEU A 81 -23.27 1.14 0.16
N GLU A 82 -22.62 1.33 1.31
CA GLU A 82 -23.27 1.72 2.56
C GLU A 82 -22.65 2.97 3.21
N GLY A 83 -21.44 3.36 2.79
CA GLY A 83 -20.65 4.40 3.45
C GLY A 83 -20.74 5.77 2.81
N THR A 84 -19.78 6.62 3.17
CA THR A 84 -19.68 8.02 2.70
C THR A 84 -19.38 8.15 1.21
N LEU A 85 -18.90 7.08 0.56
CA LEU A 85 -18.66 7.04 -0.89
C LEU A 85 -19.94 6.75 -1.70
N SER A 86 -21.05 6.37 -1.06
CA SER A 86 -22.31 6.04 -1.73
C SER A 86 -23.02 7.26 -2.36
N SER A 87 -22.76 8.46 -1.82
CA SER A 87 -23.36 9.70 -2.33
C SER A 87 -22.34 10.56 -3.07
N ARG A 88 -22.70 11.04 -4.27
CA ARG A 88 -21.80 11.81 -5.14
C ARG A 88 -21.27 13.08 -4.48
N ASP A 89 -22.07 13.73 -3.64
CA ASP A 89 -21.66 14.98 -2.99
C ASP A 89 -20.59 14.75 -1.90
N GLN A 90 -20.57 13.56 -1.29
CA GLN A 90 -19.63 13.21 -0.22
C GLN A 90 -18.30 12.66 -0.75
N ILE A 91 -18.26 12.09 -1.96
CA ILE A 91 -17.02 11.57 -2.58
C ILE A 91 -16.18 12.67 -3.26
N ILE A 92 -16.80 13.77 -3.72
CA ILE A 92 -16.10 14.81 -4.48
C ILE A 92 -14.97 15.43 -3.64
N LEU A 93 -15.23 15.76 -2.37
CA LEU A 93 -14.24 16.42 -1.53
C LEU A 93 -13.04 15.49 -1.21
N PRO A 94 -13.22 14.26 -0.67
CA PRO A 94 -12.12 13.32 -0.47
C PRO A 94 -11.43 12.93 -1.78
N GLY A 95 -12.17 12.75 -2.87
CA GLY A 95 -11.61 12.38 -4.17
C GLY A 95 -10.73 13.46 -4.77
N LEU A 96 -11.14 14.73 -4.72
CA LEU A 96 -10.30 15.85 -5.16
C LEU A 96 -9.08 16.05 -4.25
N ALA A 97 -9.26 15.87 -2.94
CA ALA A 97 -8.17 15.93 -1.98
C ALA A 97 -7.14 14.81 -2.24
N ALA A 98 -7.59 13.59 -2.53
CA ALA A 98 -6.74 12.45 -2.89
C ALA A 98 -5.98 12.71 -4.19
N LEU A 99 -6.69 13.11 -5.25
CA LEU A 99 -6.07 13.44 -6.54
C LEU A 99 -5.01 14.55 -6.41
N GLY A 100 -5.29 15.60 -5.64
CA GLY A 100 -4.31 16.65 -5.34
C GLY A 100 -3.15 16.14 -4.47
N GLY A 101 -3.47 15.31 -3.46
CA GLY A 101 -2.53 14.66 -2.55
C GLY A 101 -1.56 13.70 -3.24
N MET A 102 -1.97 13.10 -4.35
CA MET A 102 -1.11 12.25 -5.19
C MET A 102 -0.36 13.04 -6.27
N ALA A 103 -1.07 13.94 -6.97
CA ALA A 103 -0.50 14.66 -8.12
C ALA A 103 0.59 15.65 -7.70
N MET A 104 0.41 16.34 -6.57
CA MET A 104 1.35 17.37 -6.13
C MET A 104 2.71 16.77 -5.71
N PRO A 105 2.80 15.74 -4.85
CA PRO A 105 4.08 15.11 -4.50
C PRO A 105 4.78 14.48 -5.71
N ALA A 106 4.01 13.84 -6.61
CA ALA A 106 4.54 13.30 -7.85
C ALA A 106 5.18 14.39 -8.73
N LEU A 107 4.49 15.52 -8.92
CA LEU A 107 4.98 16.64 -9.72
C LEU A 107 6.24 17.26 -9.10
N ILE A 108 6.25 17.46 -7.77
CA ILE A 108 7.43 17.94 -7.04
C ILE A 108 8.61 16.98 -7.25
N PHE A 109 8.39 15.68 -7.12
CA PHE A 109 9.45 14.67 -7.31
C PHE A 109 10.04 14.72 -8.72
N VAL A 110 9.19 14.82 -9.76
CA VAL A 110 9.64 14.92 -11.15
C VAL A 110 10.43 16.20 -11.40
N LEU A 111 9.97 17.34 -10.87
CA LEU A 111 10.68 18.62 -11.02
C LEU A 111 12.06 18.59 -10.36
N LEU A 112 12.18 17.96 -9.19
CA LEU A 112 13.46 17.81 -8.48
C LEU A 112 14.41 16.82 -9.18
N ASN A 113 13.89 15.80 -9.87
CA ASN A 113 14.67 14.75 -10.52
C ASN A 113 14.80 14.90 -12.04
N ARG A 114 14.43 16.06 -12.60
CA ARG A 114 14.45 16.31 -14.06
C ARG A 114 15.81 16.05 -14.72
N ASP A 115 16.89 16.29 -13.98
CA ASP A 115 18.27 16.15 -14.46
C ASP A 115 18.83 14.73 -14.24
N ALA A 116 18.06 13.83 -13.63
CA ALA A 116 18.41 12.44 -13.34
C ALA A 116 17.35 11.47 -13.91
N PRO A 117 17.40 11.16 -15.22
CA PRO A 117 16.36 10.34 -15.89
C PRO A 117 16.13 8.97 -15.25
N ALA A 118 17.16 8.37 -14.66
CA ALA A 118 17.06 7.09 -13.96
C ALA A 118 16.07 7.13 -12.77
N ASN A 119 15.93 8.29 -12.12
CA ASN A 119 15.07 8.44 -10.94
C ASN A 119 13.62 8.73 -11.31
N LEU A 120 13.35 9.20 -12.53
CA LEU A 120 11.99 9.54 -12.98
C LEU A 120 11.06 8.33 -13.00
N ALA A 121 11.62 7.13 -13.13
CA ALA A 121 10.88 5.89 -12.99
C ALA A 121 10.30 5.70 -11.57
N GLY A 122 10.64 6.52 -10.57
CA GLY A 122 10.10 6.45 -9.21
C GLY A 122 9.04 7.51 -8.88
N TRP A 123 8.46 8.18 -9.87
CA TRP A 123 7.55 9.32 -9.66
C TRP A 123 6.31 9.01 -8.81
N ALA A 124 5.89 7.75 -8.75
CA ALA A 124 4.71 7.31 -8.00
C ALA A 124 5.02 6.98 -6.53
N ILE A 125 6.29 6.85 -6.14
CA ILE A 125 6.73 6.57 -4.77
C ILE A 125 6.16 7.58 -3.75
N PRO A 126 6.23 8.91 -3.95
CA PRO A 126 5.75 9.89 -2.98
C PRO A 126 4.21 10.06 -2.95
N ALA A 127 3.48 9.37 -3.83
CA ALA A 127 2.02 9.48 -3.91
C ALA A 127 1.28 8.53 -2.96
N ALA A 128 1.95 7.49 -2.44
CA ALA A 128 1.33 6.53 -1.52
C ALA A 128 1.35 7.02 -0.07
N THR A 129 0.27 6.77 0.67
CA THR A 129 0.11 7.20 2.07
C THR A 129 -0.16 6.00 2.98
N ASP A 130 0.70 5.75 3.97
CA ASP A 130 0.48 4.66 4.93
C ASP A 130 -0.61 5.03 5.96
N ILE A 131 -1.80 4.47 5.77
CA ILE A 131 -2.98 4.69 6.60
C ILE A 131 -2.77 4.27 8.06
N ALA A 132 -2.07 3.15 8.29
CA ALA A 132 -1.86 2.61 9.63
C ALA A 132 -0.94 3.54 10.42
N PHE A 133 0.12 4.04 9.79
CA PHE A 133 1.00 5.03 10.40
C PHE A 133 0.29 6.37 10.64
N ALA A 134 -0.48 6.85 9.65
CA ALA A 134 -1.19 8.12 9.76
C ALA A 134 -2.21 8.11 10.91
N LEU A 135 -2.99 7.03 11.05
CA LEU A 135 -3.92 6.85 12.17
C LEU A 135 -3.20 6.67 13.51
N ALA A 136 -2.06 5.98 13.54
CA ALA A 136 -1.22 5.87 14.74
C ALA A 136 -0.79 7.25 15.25
N ALA A 137 -0.22 8.07 14.36
CA ALA A 137 0.22 9.42 14.68
C ALA A 137 -0.94 10.30 15.14
N LEU A 138 -2.10 10.17 14.49
CA LEU A 138 -3.31 10.89 14.87
C LEU A 138 -3.85 10.47 16.25
N SER A 139 -3.67 9.20 16.62
CA SER A 139 -4.07 8.68 17.93
C SER A 139 -3.21 9.20 19.08
N LEU A 140 -1.92 9.51 18.83
CA LEU A 140 -1.02 10.12 19.81
C LEU A 140 -1.47 11.53 20.23
N LEU A 141 -2.16 12.24 19.35
CA LEU A 141 -2.73 13.56 19.62
C LEU A 141 -4.00 13.48 20.50
N GLY A 142 -4.44 12.27 20.85
CA GLY A 142 -5.47 11.98 21.82
C GLY A 142 -6.84 12.52 21.43
N ASN A 143 -7.54 13.10 22.41
CA ASN A 143 -8.91 13.60 22.24
C ASN A 143 -8.99 14.98 21.56
N ARG A 144 -7.86 15.57 21.14
CA ARG A 144 -7.85 16.89 20.48
C ARG A 144 -8.36 16.85 19.05
N ILE A 145 -8.45 15.65 18.46
CA ILE A 145 -8.81 15.47 17.05
C ILE A 145 -10.22 14.91 16.96
N PRO A 146 -11.13 15.59 16.23
CA PRO A 146 -12.50 15.13 16.09
C PRO A 146 -12.54 13.80 15.34
N THR A 147 -13.47 12.92 15.72
CA THR A 147 -13.68 11.62 15.08
C THR A 147 -13.92 11.74 13.57
N SER A 148 -14.58 12.84 13.13
CA SER A 148 -14.80 13.13 11.72
C SER A 148 -13.52 13.29 10.91
N ALA A 149 -12.46 13.88 11.49
CA ALA A 149 -11.16 14.00 10.81
C ALA A 149 -10.46 12.64 10.64
N LYS A 150 -10.63 11.72 11.61
CA LYS A 150 -10.11 10.35 11.52
C LYS A 150 -10.78 9.58 10.39
N VAL A 151 -12.10 9.66 10.30
CA VAL A 151 -12.89 9.04 9.24
C VAL A 151 -12.55 9.66 7.88
N PHE A 152 -12.41 10.99 7.80
CA PHE A 152 -12.00 11.66 6.57
C PHE A 152 -10.62 11.20 6.10
N LEU A 153 -9.64 11.11 7.00
CA LEU A 153 -8.30 10.63 6.68
C LEU A 153 -8.31 9.16 6.22
N LEU A 154 -9.13 8.32 6.84
CA LEU A 154 -9.33 6.93 6.43
C LEU A 154 -9.84 6.85 4.98
N THR A 155 -10.86 7.65 4.64
CA THR A 155 -11.42 7.72 3.29
C THR A 155 -10.43 8.30 2.27
N LEU A 156 -9.68 9.33 2.64
CA LEU A 156 -8.65 9.93 1.80
C LEU A 156 -7.56 8.90 1.46
N ALA A 157 -7.01 8.23 2.48
CA ALA A 157 -5.91 7.29 2.32
C ALA A 157 -6.33 6.04 1.53
N THR A 158 -7.56 5.53 1.73
CA THR A 158 -8.07 4.41 0.92
C THR A 158 -8.23 4.76 -0.56
N LEU A 159 -8.63 6.00 -0.88
CA LEU A 159 -8.67 6.48 -2.27
C LEU A 159 -7.27 6.66 -2.86
N ASP A 160 -6.33 7.22 -2.10
CA ASP A 160 -4.93 7.36 -2.50
C ASP A 160 -4.28 5.99 -2.79
N ASP A 161 -4.47 5.00 -1.92
CA ASP A 161 -3.94 3.64 -2.08
C ASP A 161 -4.49 2.95 -3.33
N LEU A 162 -5.79 3.12 -3.61
CA LEU A 162 -6.42 2.63 -4.83
C LEU A 162 -5.86 3.32 -6.08
N GLY A 163 -5.67 4.64 -6.02
CA GLY A 163 -5.05 5.39 -7.10
C GLY A 163 -3.61 4.92 -7.35
N ALA A 164 -2.83 4.74 -6.29
CA ALA A 164 -1.44 4.33 -6.36
C ALA A 164 -1.30 2.93 -6.97
N ILE A 165 -2.11 1.95 -6.57
CA ILE A 165 -2.04 0.60 -7.17
C ILE A 165 -2.45 0.61 -8.64
N ILE A 166 -3.44 1.41 -9.05
CA ILE A 166 -3.82 1.55 -10.46
C ILE A 166 -2.67 2.16 -11.27
N ILE A 167 -2.01 3.19 -10.74
CA ILE A 167 -0.83 3.80 -11.38
C ILE A 167 0.30 2.79 -11.51
N ILE A 168 0.64 2.05 -10.44
CA ILE A 168 1.68 1.04 -10.47
C ILE A 168 1.34 -0.05 -11.49
N ALA A 169 0.09 -0.54 -11.50
CA ALA A 169 -0.36 -1.55 -12.46
C ALA A 169 -0.29 -1.06 -13.92
N ALA A 170 -0.61 0.21 -14.19
CA ALA A 170 -0.63 0.75 -15.55
C ALA A 170 0.76 1.12 -16.08
N PHE A 171 1.66 1.62 -15.22
CA PHE A 171 2.94 2.21 -15.63
C PHE A 171 4.17 1.37 -15.27
N TYR A 172 4.11 0.51 -14.25
CA TYR A 172 5.26 -0.24 -13.73
C TYR A 172 5.21 -1.73 -14.03
N THR A 173 4.18 -2.21 -14.73
CA THR A 173 4.10 -3.60 -15.16
C THR A 173 5.06 -3.86 -16.32
N ALA A 174 6.25 -4.38 -16.00
CA ALA A 174 7.30 -4.63 -16.99
C ALA A 174 7.01 -5.83 -17.92
N SER A 175 6.32 -6.87 -17.42
CA SER A 175 6.01 -8.06 -18.20
C SER A 175 4.65 -8.65 -17.83
N LEU A 176 3.75 -8.72 -18.81
CA LEU A 176 2.47 -9.41 -18.69
C LEU A 176 2.54 -10.73 -19.45
N SER A 177 2.38 -11.82 -18.72
CA SER A 177 2.17 -13.14 -19.29
C SER A 177 0.75 -13.21 -19.87
N LEU A 178 0.62 -13.22 -21.21
CA LEU A 178 -0.66 -13.41 -21.87
C LEU A 178 -1.39 -14.70 -21.40
N PRO A 179 -0.72 -15.86 -21.25
CA PRO A 179 -1.36 -17.04 -20.69
C PRO A 179 -1.93 -16.82 -19.28
N ALA A 180 -1.19 -16.11 -18.41
CA ALA A 180 -1.66 -15.80 -17.07
C ALA A 180 -2.86 -14.82 -17.10
N LEU A 181 -2.85 -13.85 -18.01
CA LEU A 181 -3.97 -12.91 -18.18
C LEU A 181 -5.26 -13.64 -18.60
N VAL A 182 -5.16 -14.56 -19.57
CA VAL A 182 -6.30 -15.37 -20.02
C VAL A 182 -6.83 -16.22 -18.87
N LEU A 183 -5.96 -16.93 -18.15
CA LEU A 183 -6.36 -17.71 -16.97
C LEU A 183 -7.04 -16.85 -15.91
N ALA A 184 -6.48 -15.68 -15.59
CA ALA A 184 -7.07 -14.76 -14.61
C ALA A 184 -8.48 -14.30 -15.04
N THR A 185 -8.64 -13.86 -16.29
CA THR A 185 -9.95 -13.44 -16.81
C THR A 185 -11.00 -14.56 -16.79
N LEU A 186 -10.60 -15.80 -17.11
CA LEU A 186 -11.48 -16.96 -17.03
C LEU A 186 -11.92 -17.23 -15.59
N THR A 187 -10.98 -17.21 -14.64
CA THR A 187 -11.33 -17.43 -13.22
C THR A 187 -12.27 -16.36 -12.68
N ILE A 188 -12.07 -15.09 -13.05
CA ILE A 188 -12.96 -13.99 -12.65
C ILE A 188 -14.34 -14.17 -13.28
N ALA A 189 -14.43 -14.57 -14.55
CA ALA A 189 -15.73 -14.77 -15.22
C ALA A 189 -16.53 -15.95 -14.62
N THR A 190 -15.87 -16.88 -13.93
CA THR A 190 -16.51 -18.03 -13.27
C THR A 190 -16.88 -17.78 -11.80
N LEU A 191 -16.40 -16.69 -11.18
CA LEU A 191 -16.72 -16.28 -9.81
C LEU A 191 -18.00 -15.46 -9.76
#